data_AF-A0A1T4L1Z1-F1
#
_entry.id   AF-A0A1T4L1Z1-F1
#
_cell.length_a   1.000
_cell.length_b   1.000
_cell.length_c   1.000
_cell.angle_alpha   90.00
_cell.angle_beta   90.00
_cell.angle_gamma   90.00
#
_symmetry.space_group_name_H-M   'P 1'
#
loop_
_entity.id
_entity.type
_entity.pdbx_description
1 polymer ?
#
loop_
_entity_poly.entity_id
_entity_poly.type
_entity_poly.pdbx_seq_one_letter_code
_entity_poly.pdbx_strand_id
1 'polypeptide(L)'
;MTENKIKIIKIVGEQYFDWNVENDEFSYKGKNKDILTDEEYWDILKLNYFKDRSRNYRTLDMRFQDDDLSVLIELKNKPFEDEDFSQLQAYVLFEKKYKPNNKIIAILHNKFDEVTYVYKSDLDGNLLINDKYILNNEKTIRS
;
A
#
# COMPACT_ATOMS: atom_id res chain seq x y z
N MET A 1 -8.61 -7.10 -14.66
CA MET A 1 -9.05 -7.21 -13.25
C MET A 1 -9.52 -8.61 -12.83
N THR A 2 -9.17 -9.06 -11.62
CA THR A 2 -9.68 -10.32 -11.02
C THR A 2 -11.00 -10.09 -10.25
N GLU A 3 -11.81 -11.13 -10.04
CA GLU A 3 -13.07 -11.03 -9.27
C GLU A 3 -12.87 -10.46 -7.85
N ASN A 4 -11.76 -10.81 -7.20
CA ASN A 4 -11.45 -10.30 -5.86
C ASN A 4 -11.13 -8.79 -5.89
N LYS A 5 -10.35 -8.30 -6.87
CA LYS A 5 -10.10 -6.85 -7.02
C LYS A 5 -11.41 -6.09 -7.25
N ILE A 6 -12.30 -6.60 -8.11
CA ILE A 6 -13.61 -5.98 -8.38
C ILE A 6 -14.44 -5.85 -7.10
N LYS A 7 -14.49 -6.91 -6.27
CA LYS A 7 -15.22 -6.88 -5.00
C LYS A 7 -14.64 -5.83 -4.04
N ILE A 8 -13.31 -5.79 -3.89
CA ILE A 8 -12.63 -4.83 -3.01
C ILE A 8 -12.89 -3.39 -3.48
N ILE A 9 -12.75 -3.12 -4.77
CA ILE A 9 -13.01 -1.79 -5.35
C ILE A 9 -14.43 -1.33 -5.06
N LYS A 10 -15.43 -2.21 -5.20
CA LYS A 10 -16.82 -1.88 -4.87
C LYS A 10 -17.05 -1.64 -3.38
N ILE A 11 -16.36 -2.38 -2.50
CA ILE A 11 -16.48 -2.24 -1.05
C ILE A 11 -15.84 -0.93 -0.57
N VAL A 12 -14.65 -0.59 -1.07
CA VAL A 12 -13.91 0.62 -0.66
C VAL A 12 -14.52 1.87 -1.31
N GLY A 13 -14.90 1.78 -2.59
CA GLY A 13 -15.52 2.87 -3.36
C GLY A 13 -14.84 3.03 -4.71
N GLU A 14 -15.55 2.65 -5.78
CA GLU A 14 -15.05 2.69 -7.16
C GLU A 14 -14.67 4.11 -7.61
N GLN A 15 -15.40 5.12 -7.14
CA GLN A 15 -15.14 6.52 -7.45
C GLN A 15 -13.81 7.05 -6.91
N TYR A 16 -13.23 6.37 -5.91
CA TYR A 16 -11.95 6.75 -5.30
C TYR A 16 -10.78 5.92 -5.81
N PHE A 17 -11.05 4.89 -6.62
CA PHE A 17 -10.02 3.98 -7.12
C PHE A 17 -9.14 4.70 -8.13
N ASP A 18 -7.83 4.73 -7.85
CA ASP A 18 -6.83 5.43 -8.66
C ASP A 18 -5.76 4.45 -9.14
N TRP A 19 -5.55 4.42 -10.46
CA TRP A 19 -4.63 3.51 -11.14
C TRP A 19 -3.96 4.26 -12.29
N ASN A 20 -2.72 3.90 -12.61
CA ASN A 20 -1.95 4.61 -13.63
C ASN A 20 -1.05 3.71 -14.49
N VAL A 21 -1.13 2.39 -14.30
CA VAL A 21 -0.49 1.39 -15.13
C VAL A 21 -1.50 0.32 -15.57
N GLU A 22 -1.12 -0.46 -16.56
CA GLU A 22 -1.94 -1.60 -17.03
C GLU A 22 -2.27 -2.56 -15.88
N ASN A 23 -3.40 -3.28 -15.99
CA ASN A 23 -3.92 -4.23 -14.99
C ASN A 23 -4.54 -3.64 -13.72
N ASP A 24 -5.01 -2.39 -13.77
CA ASP A 24 -5.71 -1.76 -12.65
C ASP A 24 -4.79 -1.66 -11.41
N GLU A 25 -3.53 -1.27 -11.63
CA GLU A 25 -2.49 -1.11 -10.61
C GLU A 25 -1.98 0.34 -10.57
N PHE A 26 -1.25 0.66 -9.50
CA PHE A 26 -0.67 1.99 -9.31
C PHE A 26 0.85 1.93 -9.16
N SER A 27 1.55 2.82 -9.85
CA SER A 27 2.99 2.96 -9.77
C SER A 27 3.39 4.39 -9.44
N TYR A 28 4.27 4.56 -8.44
CA TYR A 28 4.89 5.85 -8.12
C TYR A 28 6.02 6.20 -9.09
N LYS A 29 6.47 5.22 -9.88
CA LYS A 29 7.57 5.30 -10.83
C LYS A 29 7.26 4.45 -12.05
N GLY A 30 6.42 5.01 -12.92
CA GLY A 30 5.77 4.31 -14.01
C GLY A 30 6.52 4.47 -15.33
N LYS A 31 6.36 3.50 -16.24
CA LYS A 31 6.97 3.56 -17.59
C LYS A 31 6.56 4.79 -18.41
N ASN A 32 5.35 5.31 -18.18
CA ASN A 32 4.75 6.38 -18.99
C ASN A 32 4.74 7.73 -18.28
N LYS A 33 4.78 7.73 -16.95
CA LYS A 33 4.78 8.94 -16.12
C LYS A 33 5.28 8.61 -14.72
N ASP A 34 6.33 9.30 -14.32
CA ASP A 34 6.83 9.24 -12.96
C ASP A 34 6.07 10.22 -12.06
N ILE A 35 5.67 9.75 -10.88
CA ILE A 35 5.07 10.59 -9.83
C ILE A 35 6.17 11.13 -8.92
N LEU A 36 7.10 10.25 -8.55
CA LEU A 36 8.31 10.60 -7.82
C LEU A 36 9.47 10.70 -8.79
N THR A 37 10.38 11.65 -8.56
CA THR A 37 11.64 11.69 -9.30
C THR A 37 12.49 10.45 -9.01
N ASP A 38 13.46 10.16 -9.89
CA ASP A 38 14.43 9.08 -9.69
C ASP A 38 15.12 9.18 -8.32
N GLU A 39 15.56 10.37 -7.96
CA GLU A 39 16.23 10.66 -6.69
C GLU A 39 15.32 10.35 -5.50
N GLU A 40 14.10 10.88 -5.48
CA GLU A 40 13.15 10.67 -4.39
C GLU A 40 12.77 9.20 -4.20
N TYR A 41 12.53 8.49 -5.31
CA TYR A 41 12.21 7.06 -5.29
C TYR A 41 13.37 6.24 -4.72
N TRP A 42 14.59 6.46 -5.22
CA TRP A 42 15.76 5.69 -4.80
C TRP A 42 16.23 6.06 -3.39
N ASP A 43 16.09 7.30 -2.96
CA ASP A 43 16.49 7.71 -1.61
C ASP A 43 15.60 7.08 -0.54
N ILE A 44 14.31 6.91 -0.81
CA ILE A 44 13.42 6.14 0.05
C ILE A 44 13.89 4.68 0.15
N LEU A 45 14.21 4.03 -0.98
CA LEU A 45 14.64 2.62 -0.98
C LEU A 45 16.03 2.38 -0.38
N LYS A 46 16.86 3.42 -0.27
CA LYS A 46 18.18 3.34 0.40
C LYS A 46 18.08 3.43 1.93
N LEU A 47 16.92 3.79 2.49
CA LEU A 47 16.75 3.88 3.94
C LEU A 47 17.11 2.54 4.61
N ASN A 48 17.70 2.61 5.80
CA ASN A 48 18.25 1.43 6.50
C ASN A 48 17.20 0.40 6.94
N TYR A 49 15.91 0.67 6.72
CA TYR A 49 14.81 -0.27 6.96
C TYR A 49 14.73 -1.38 5.90
N PHE A 50 15.22 -1.14 4.68
CA PHE A 50 15.13 -2.10 3.58
C PHE A 50 16.37 -3.00 3.55
N LYS A 51 16.14 -4.31 3.77
CA LYS A 51 17.21 -5.34 3.76
C LYS A 51 17.80 -5.53 2.37
N ASP A 52 16.98 -5.49 1.33
CA ASP A 52 17.40 -5.59 -0.07
C ASP A 52 17.14 -4.27 -0.82
N ARG A 53 18.22 -3.51 -1.04
CA ARG A 53 18.18 -2.20 -1.71
C ARG A 53 18.11 -2.29 -3.24
N SER A 54 18.18 -3.50 -3.79
CA SER A 54 18.05 -3.75 -5.23
C SER A 54 16.60 -3.97 -5.66
N ARG A 55 15.71 -4.24 -4.68
CA ARG A 55 14.27 -4.39 -4.91
C ARG A 55 13.68 -3.10 -5.45
N ASN A 56 12.86 -3.27 -6.48
CA ASN A 56 12.11 -2.20 -7.11
C ASN A 56 10.63 -2.51 -6.93
N TYR A 57 10.01 -1.88 -5.92
CA TYR A 57 8.58 -2.01 -5.64
C TYR A 57 7.80 -1.19 -6.67
N ARG A 58 7.60 -1.78 -7.84
CA ARG A 58 7.14 -1.07 -9.05
C ARG A 58 5.66 -0.76 -9.04
N THR A 59 4.83 -1.70 -8.60
CA THR A 59 3.37 -1.59 -8.70
C THR A 59 2.70 -2.04 -7.41
N LEU A 60 1.83 -1.17 -6.91
CA LEU A 60 0.89 -1.41 -5.83
C LEU A 60 -0.40 -1.96 -6.43
N ASP A 61 -0.94 -3.01 -5.82
CA ASP A 61 -2.13 -3.69 -6.33
C ASP A 61 -3.33 -2.77 -6.49
N MET A 62 -3.63 -1.93 -5.50
CA MET A 62 -4.74 -0.97 -5.51
C MET A 62 -4.41 0.27 -4.66
N ARG A 63 -4.73 1.45 -5.19
CA ARG A 63 -4.69 2.74 -4.48
C ARG A 63 -6.07 3.39 -4.55
N PHE A 64 -6.51 3.97 -3.44
CA PHE A 64 -7.69 4.82 -3.39
C PHE A 64 -7.31 6.17 -2.80
N GLN A 65 -7.92 7.24 -3.32
CA GLN A 65 -7.68 8.60 -2.89
C GLN A 65 -8.98 9.37 -2.77
N ASP A 66 -9.17 10.00 -1.60
CA ASP A 66 -10.23 10.97 -1.37
C ASP A 66 -9.67 12.11 -0.50
N ASP A 67 -9.65 13.33 -1.04
CA ASP A 67 -9.13 14.53 -0.37
C ASP A 67 -7.82 14.32 0.42
N ASP A 68 -7.89 14.20 1.76
CA ASP A 68 -6.77 14.05 2.68
C ASP A 68 -6.53 12.59 3.13
N LEU A 69 -7.12 11.61 2.45
CA LEU A 69 -7.01 10.18 2.77
C LEU A 69 -6.52 9.38 1.56
N SER A 70 -5.52 8.54 1.82
CA SER A 70 -5.04 7.52 0.89
C SER A 70 -5.25 6.12 1.48
N VAL A 71 -5.80 5.20 0.70
CA VAL A 71 -5.88 3.77 1.05
C VAL A 71 -5.01 2.97 0.09
N LEU A 72 -4.03 2.25 0.62
CA LEU A 72 -3.10 1.42 -0.15
C LEU A 72 -3.39 -0.04 0.18
N ILE A 73 -3.61 -0.88 -0.83
CA ILE A 73 -3.90 -2.31 -0.62
C ILE A 73 -2.97 -3.15 -1.47
N GLU A 74 -2.24 -4.05 -0.80
CA GLU A 74 -1.35 -5.05 -1.41
C GLU A 74 -1.90 -6.46 -1.14
N LEU A 75 -1.96 -7.30 -2.17
CA LEU A 75 -2.54 -8.64 -2.09
C LEU A 75 -1.45 -9.72 -2.24
N LYS A 76 -1.47 -10.73 -1.37
CA LYS A 76 -0.59 -11.90 -1.44
C LYS A 76 -1.38 -13.17 -1.72
N ASN A 77 -0.74 -14.13 -2.38
CA ASN A 77 -1.31 -15.46 -2.68
C ASN A 77 -0.52 -16.59 -1.99
N LYS A 78 0.41 -16.22 -1.11
CA LYS A 78 1.31 -17.10 -0.37
C LYS A 78 1.45 -16.53 1.04
N PRO A 79 1.83 -17.35 2.04
CA PRO A 79 2.15 -16.86 3.38
C PRO A 79 3.10 -15.66 3.33
N PHE A 80 2.88 -14.69 4.22
CA PHE A 80 3.66 -13.46 4.25
C PHE A 80 5.14 -13.73 4.54
N GLU A 81 6.00 -12.98 3.86
CA GLU A 81 7.43 -12.87 4.15
C GLU A 81 7.74 -11.45 4.68
N ASP A 82 8.82 -11.27 5.44
CA ASP A 82 9.31 -9.95 5.93
C ASP A 82 9.34 -8.88 4.82
N GLU A 83 9.60 -9.33 3.60
CA GLU A 83 9.72 -8.52 2.41
C GLU A 83 8.39 -7.96 1.93
N ASP A 84 7.26 -8.63 2.21
CA ASP A 84 5.93 -8.12 1.89
C ASP A 84 5.58 -6.90 2.75
N PHE A 85 6.00 -6.91 4.02
CA PHE A 85 5.86 -5.77 4.91
C PHE A 85 6.78 -4.62 4.50
N SER A 86 8.01 -4.95 4.07
CA SER A 86 8.94 -3.97 3.51
C SER A 86 8.38 -3.31 2.25
N GLN A 87 7.79 -4.10 1.35
CA GLN A 87 7.11 -3.57 0.17
C GLN A 87 5.97 -2.59 0.54
N LEU A 88 5.07 -2.98 1.45
CA LEU A 88 3.98 -2.10 1.88
C LEU A 88 4.52 -0.82 2.55
N GLN A 89 5.58 -0.94 3.35
CA GLN A 89 6.26 0.20 3.98
C GLN A 89 6.82 1.19 2.95
N ALA A 90 7.41 0.69 1.86
CA ALA A 90 7.87 1.56 0.78
C ALA A 90 6.71 2.33 0.14
N TYR A 91 5.58 1.67 -0.11
CA TYR A 91 4.39 2.34 -0.64
C TYR A 91 3.83 3.42 0.29
N VAL A 92 3.85 3.21 1.61
CA VAL A 92 3.50 4.25 2.60
C VAL A 92 4.43 5.46 2.49
N LEU A 93 5.74 5.23 2.37
CA LEU A 93 6.72 6.31 2.25
C LEU A 93 6.61 7.06 0.92
N PHE A 94 6.38 6.34 -0.19
CA PHE A 94 6.12 6.94 -1.49
C PHE A 94 4.86 7.79 -1.48
N GLU A 95 3.77 7.28 -0.91
CA GLU A 95 2.52 8.01 -0.79
C GLU A 95 2.70 9.24 0.09
N LYS A 96 3.40 9.14 1.23
CA LYS A 96 3.67 10.29 2.09
C LYS A 96 4.53 11.35 1.39
N LYS A 97 5.48 10.92 0.56
CA LYS A 97 6.29 11.83 -0.24
C LYS A 97 5.45 12.54 -1.31
N TYR A 98 4.54 11.83 -1.97
CA TYR A 98 3.65 12.36 -2.99
C TYR A 98 2.53 13.25 -2.41
N LYS A 99 1.98 12.86 -1.26
CA LYS A 99 0.84 13.47 -0.56
C LYS A 99 1.17 13.67 0.93
N PRO A 100 2.00 14.67 1.28
CA PRO A 100 2.51 14.85 2.64
C PRO A 100 1.45 15.12 3.68
N ASN A 101 0.28 15.63 3.29
CA ASN A 101 -0.81 15.96 4.20
C ASN A 101 -1.82 14.81 4.36
N ASN A 102 -1.70 13.74 3.59
CA ASN A 102 -2.67 12.67 3.65
C ASN A 102 -2.47 11.80 4.89
N LYS A 103 -3.59 11.39 5.47
CA LYS A 103 -3.71 10.20 6.32
C LYS A 103 -3.61 8.99 5.40
N ILE A 104 -2.88 7.96 5.84
CA ILE A 104 -2.65 6.76 5.05
C ILE A 104 -3.19 5.55 5.82
N ILE A 105 -4.03 4.77 5.16
CA ILE A 105 -4.41 3.42 5.58
C ILE A 105 -3.74 2.44 4.63
N ALA A 106 -2.83 1.61 5.13
CA ALA A 106 -2.13 0.60 4.34
C ALA A 106 -2.59 -0.79 4.77
N ILE A 107 -2.99 -1.61 3.80
CA ILE A 107 -3.58 -2.93 4.02
C ILE A 107 -2.73 -3.97 3.28
N LEU A 108 -2.26 -4.98 4.00
CA LEU A 108 -1.65 -6.17 3.43
C LEU A 108 -2.61 -7.35 3.65
N HIS A 109 -3.11 -7.95 2.58
CA HIS A 109 -4.08 -9.04 2.66
C HIS A 109 -3.57 -10.28 1.94
N ASN A 110 -3.55 -11.43 2.62
CA ASN A 110 -3.20 -12.71 2.04
C ASN A 110 -4.47 -13.49 1.68
N LYS A 111 -4.63 -13.78 0.40
CA LYS A 111 -5.76 -14.55 -0.15
C LYS A 111 -5.66 -16.04 0.17
N PHE A 112 -4.49 -16.54 0.56
CA PHE A 112 -4.26 -17.95 0.84
C PHE A 112 -4.80 -18.37 2.21
N ASP A 113 -4.53 -17.57 3.24
CA ASP A 113 -4.94 -17.84 4.64
C ASP A 113 -5.94 -16.79 5.18
N GLU A 114 -6.39 -15.87 4.32
CA GLU A 114 -7.33 -14.78 4.61
C GLU A 114 -6.85 -13.80 5.72
N VAL A 115 -5.55 -13.82 6.05
CA VAL A 115 -4.98 -12.93 7.06
C VAL A 115 -4.85 -11.51 6.50
N THR A 116 -5.25 -10.52 7.30
CA THR A 116 -5.20 -9.11 6.93
C THR A 116 -4.48 -8.29 7.99
N TYR A 117 -3.52 -7.48 7.57
CA TYR A 117 -2.84 -6.49 8.37
C TYR A 117 -3.27 -5.10 7.92
N VAL A 118 -3.61 -4.22 8.87
CA VAL A 118 -4.03 -2.84 8.60
C VAL A 118 -3.16 -1.89 9.40
N TYR A 119 -2.54 -0.93 8.72
CA TYR A 119 -1.69 0.09 9.33
C TYR A 119 -2.32 1.46 9.08
N LYS A 120 -2.39 2.28 10.13
CA LYS A 120 -2.89 3.66 10.04
C LYS A 120 -1.75 4.58 10.42
N SER A 121 -1.36 5.48 9.51
CA SER A 121 -0.43 6.55 9.88
C SER A 121 -1.12 7.46 10.88
N ASP A 122 -0.56 7.63 12.07
CA ASP A 122 -1.02 8.67 12.99
C ASP A 122 -0.69 10.06 12.40
N LEU A 123 -1.48 11.06 12.78
CA LEU A 123 -1.24 12.47 12.41
C LEU A 123 0.09 13.01 12.99
N ASP A 124 0.72 12.25 13.90
CA ASP A 124 1.97 12.56 14.57
C ASP A 124 3.22 12.08 13.80
N GLY A 125 3.06 11.45 12.63
CA GLY A 125 4.16 11.18 11.71
C GLY A 125 4.91 9.87 11.94
N ASN A 126 4.35 8.91 12.68
CA ASN A 126 4.90 7.55 12.69
C ASN A 126 4.53 6.85 11.37
N LEU A 127 5.49 6.81 10.46
CA LEU A 127 5.36 6.16 9.17
C LEU A 127 5.77 4.69 9.20
N LEU A 128 6.26 4.19 10.34
CA LEU A 128 6.74 2.82 10.48
C LEU A 128 5.59 1.85 10.77
N ILE A 129 5.35 0.97 9.80
CA ILE A 129 4.58 -0.25 9.94
C ILE A 129 5.25 -1.09 11.03
N ASN A 130 4.56 -1.31 12.14
CA ASN A 130 5.04 -2.15 13.24
C ASN A 130 3.91 -2.98 13.83
N ASP A 131 4.28 -4.02 14.59
CA ASP A 131 3.36 -5.01 15.14
C ASP A 131 2.29 -4.42 16.09
N LYS A 132 2.45 -3.16 16.49
CA LYS A 132 1.56 -2.47 17.43
C LYS A 132 0.22 -2.08 16.82
N TYR A 133 0.11 -2.06 15.49
CA TYR A 133 -1.09 -1.66 14.76
C TYR A 133 -1.80 -2.82 14.05
N ILE A 134 -1.36 -4.06 14.29
CA ILE A 134 -2.01 -5.24 13.71
C ILE A 134 -3.40 -5.41 14.32
N LEU A 135 -4.45 -5.18 13.52
CA LEU A 135 -5.80 -5.63 13.84
C LEU A 135 -5.86 -7.16 13.69
N ASN A 136 -5.36 -7.88 14.69
CA ASN A 136 -5.54 -9.32 14.78
C ASN A 136 -7.02 -9.63 15.01
N ASN A 137 -7.71 -10.07 13.96
CA ASN A 137 -9.06 -10.62 14.01
C ASN A 137 -10.17 -9.68 14.50
N GLU A 138 -10.31 -8.48 13.92
CA GLU A 138 -11.66 -7.92 13.85
C GLU A 138 -12.45 -8.74 12.82
N LYS A 139 -13.08 -9.83 13.31
CA LYS A 139 -14.31 -10.34 12.71
C LYS A 139 -15.27 -9.16 12.69
N THR A 140 -15.38 -8.49 11.55
CA THR A 140 -16.31 -7.39 11.38
C THR A 140 -17.69 -7.88 11.77
N ILE A 141 -18.36 -7.07 12.59
CA ILE A 141 -19.66 -7.32 13.20
C ILE A 141 -20.61 -7.93 12.15
N ARG A 142 -21.14 -9.11 12.46
CA ARG A 142 -22.26 -9.70 11.71
C ARG A 142 -23.44 -8.74 11.83
N SER A 143 -23.91 -8.18 10.71
CA SER A 143 -25.30 -7.78 10.56
C SER A 143 -26.15 -9.01 10.28
#